data_AF-A0AAE2JIG2-F1
#
_entry.id   AF-A0AAE2JIG2-F1
#
_cell.length_a   1.000
_cell.length_b   1.000
_cell.length_c   1.000
_cell.angle_alpha   90.00
_cell.angle_beta   90.00
_cell.angle_gamma   90.00
#
_symmetry.space_group_name_H-M   'P 1'
#
loop_
_entity.id
_entity.type
_entity.pdbx_description
1 polymer ?
#
loop_
_entity_poly.entity_id
_entity_poly.type
_entity_poly.pdbx_seq_one_letter_code
_entity_poly.pdbx_strand_id
1 'polypeptide(L)'
;MTLEQRVESLEFKVGFPKEKGVRISFGENLTMSSTQRIGSNVSVKIGKENVATIQYSEDLTPEFTLEGYNQRAKEYAQNVIAKIIEAAQKQTAELKVAFHSSQFGIMN
;
A
#
# COMPACT_ATOMS: atom_id res chain seq x y z
N MET A 1 35.03 0.14 -11.70
CA MET A 1 34.06 1.01 -10.99
C MET A 1 32.82 0.19 -10.71
N THR A 2 32.62 -0.22 -9.46
CA THR A 2 31.37 -0.83 -9.01
C THR A 2 30.35 0.30 -8.80
N LEU A 3 29.33 0.37 -9.66
CA LEU A 3 28.17 1.23 -9.47
C LEU A 3 27.40 0.67 -8.27
N GLU A 4 27.74 1.10 -7.06
CA GLU A 4 26.84 0.93 -5.92
C GLU A 4 25.59 1.74 -6.23
N GLN A 5 24.59 1.03 -6.76
CA GLN A 5 23.26 1.56 -7.01
C GLN A 5 22.65 1.86 -5.64
N ARG A 6 22.88 3.07 -5.13
CA ARG A 6 22.24 3.57 -3.91
C ARG A 6 20.74 3.62 -4.18
N VAL A 7 20.03 2.56 -3.80
CA VAL A 7 18.57 2.57 -3.79
C VAL A 7 18.17 3.51 -2.66
N GLU A 8 17.64 4.67 -3.02
CA GLU A 8 17.07 5.60 -2.04
C GLU A 8 15.93 4.89 -1.28
N SER A 9 15.91 5.05 0.04
CA SER A 9 14.91 4.38 0.89
C SER A 9 13.51 4.94 0.66
N LEU A 10 12.51 4.07 0.67
CA LEU A 10 11.11 4.48 0.60
C LEU A 10 10.69 5.21 1.88
N GLU A 11 10.19 6.43 1.73
CA GLU A 11 9.57 7.20 2.81
C GLU A 11 8.05 7.11 2.74
N PHE A 12 7.39 6.97 3.89
CA PHE A 12 5.94 6.91 4.00
C PHE A 12 5.44 8.09 4.82
N LYS A 13 4.67 9.00 4.20
CA LYS A 13 4.13 10.20 4.85
C LYS A 13 2.61 10.11 4.91
N VAL A 14 2.10 9.92 6.12
CA VAL A 14 0.66 9.82 6.39
C VAL A 14 0.06 11.22 6.44
N GLY A 15 -0.98 11.46 5.65
CA GLY A 15 -1.75 12.69 5.70
C GLY A 15 -2.66 12.72 6.94
N PHE A 16 -3.06 13.92 7.34
CA PHE A 16 -4.00 14.08 8.44
C PHE A 16 -5.35 13.41 8.13
N PRO A 17 -5.90 12.58 9.03
CA PRO A 17 -7.19 11.92 8.84
C PRO A 17 -8.31 12.95 8.73
N LYS A 18 -9.17 12.77 7.73
CA LYS A 18 -10.37 13.58 7.52
C LYS A 18 -11.60 12.68 7.52
N GLU A 19 -12.77 13.26 7.74
CA GLU A 19 -14.03 12.55 7.56
C GLU A 19 -14.15 12.01 6.13
N LYS A 20 -14.54 10.74 6.02
CA LYS A 20 -14.74 10.01 4.76
C LYS A 20 -16.17 9.49 4.59
N GLY A 21 -17.09 9.99 5.43
CA GLY A 21 -18.50 9.63 5.43
C GLY A 21 -18.86 8.71 6.60
N VAL A 22 -19.95 7.96 6.43
CA VAL A 22 -20.54 7.13 7.49
C VAL A 22 -20.76 5.72 6.95
N ARG A 23 -20.39 4.72 7.74
CA ARG A 23 -20.75 3.32 7.51
C ARG A 23 -22.09 3.03 8.18
N ILE A 24 -23.04 2.54 7.41
CA ILE A 24 -24.31 2.01 7.94
C ILE A 24 -24.21 0.50 8.00
N SER A 25 -24.58 -0.07 9.14
CA SER A 25 -24.65 -1.52 9.34
C SER A 25 -26.01 -1.92 9.90
N PHE A 26 -26.48 -3.10 9.54
CA PHE A 26 -27.71 -3.69 10.07
C PHE A 26 -27.35 -4.96 10.84
N GLY A 27 -27.69 -5.00 12.12
CA GLY A 27 -27.55 -6.15 12.99
C GLY A 27 -28.79 -7.03 13.00
N GLU A 28 -28.85 -7.93 13.97
CA GLU A 28 -30.03 -8.76 14.24
C GLU A 28 -31.28 -7.89 14.44
N ASN A 29 -32.44 -8.41 14.02
CA ASN A 29 -33.72 -7.71 14.04
C ASN A 29 -33.73 -6.37 13.27
N LEU A 30 -32.87 -6.22 12.25
CA LEU A 30 -32.71 -4.99 11.47
C LEU A 30 -32.25 -3.78 12.29
N THR A 31 -31.59 -4.02 13.43
CA THR A 31 -31.04 -2.94 14.26
C THR A 31 -30.01 -2.16 13.45
N MET A 32 -30.28 -0.88 13.18
CA MET A 32 -29.38 -0.03 12.40
C MET A 32 -28.35 0.63 13.32
N SER A 33 -27.08 0.59 12.90
CA SER A 33 -25.99 1.35 13.51
C SER A 33 -25.24 2.16 12.46
N SER A 34 -24.69 3.30 12.89
CA SER A 34 -23.89 4.18 12.05
C SER A 34 -22.55 4.47 12.72
N THR A 35 -21.47 4.33 11.97
CA THR A 35 -20.11 4.65 12.46
C THR A 35 -19.46 5.63 11.50
N GLN A 36 -18.95 6.74 12.04
CA GLN A 36 -18.20 7.71 11.24
C GLN A 36 -16.93 7.05 10.72
N ARG A 37 -16.55 7.35 9.47
CA ARG A 37 -15.31 6.88 8.87
C ARG A 37 -14.33 8.02 8.74
N ILE A 38 -13.07 7.74 9.02
CA ILE A 38 -11.96 8.65 8.81
C ILE A 38 -10.98 8.06 7.81
N GLY A 39 -10.21 8.91 7.15
CA GLY A 39 -9.18 8.44 6.24
C GLY A 39 -8.31 9.54 5.68
N SER A 40 -7.17 9.13 5.14
CA SER A 40 -6.16 9.99 4.55
C SER A 40 -5.34 9.23 3.52
N ASN A 41 -4.55 9.99 2.79
CA ASN A 41 -3.60 9.43 1.84
C ASN A 41 -2.25 9.23 2.53
N VAL A 42 -1.60 8.11 2.24
CA VAL A 42 -0.21 7.86 2.56
C VAL A 42 0.60 8.08 1.28
N SER A 43 1.43 9.11 1.27
CA SER A 43 2.36 9.37 0.17
C SER A 43 3.61 8.52 0.35
N VAL A 44 3.96 7.77 -0.69
CA VAL A 44 5.17 6.94 -0.74
C VAL A 44 6.18 7.66 -1.61
N LYS A 45 7.36 7.95 -1.07
CA LYS A 45 8.38 8.76 -1.74
C LYS A 45 9.70 8.02 -1.90
N ILE A 46 10.39 8.32 -2.99
CA ILE A 46 11.80 8.00 -3.21
C ILE A 46 12.50 9.35 -3.37
N GLY A 47 13.33 9.70 -2.38
CA GLY A 47 13.91 11.03 -2.29
C GLY A 47 12.83 12.12 -2.30
N LYS A 48 12.82 12.95 -3.34
CA LYS A 48 11.85 14.04 -3.51
C LYS A 48 10.60 13.65 -4.30
N GLU A 49 10.62 12.52 -4.99
CA GLU A 49 9.55 12.10 -5.89
C GLU A 49 8.47 11.32 -5.14
N ASN A 50 7.19 11.60 -5.45
CA ASN A 50 6.07 10.81 -4.97
C ASN A 50 5.77 9.71 -5.99
N VAL A 51 6.09 8.47 -5.62
CA VAL A 51 5.97 7.31 -6.52
C VAL A 51 4.64 6.59 -6.38
N ALA A 52 3.94 6.77 -5.26
CA ALA A 52 2.61 6.19 -5.06
C ALA A 52 1.82 6.92 -3.98
N THR A 53 0.50 6.95 -4.15
CA THR A 53 -0.42 7.44 -3.13
C THR A 53 -1.39 6.33 -2.75
N ILE A 54 -1.29 5.85 -1.50
CA ILE A 54 -2.13 4.78 -0.99
C ILE A 54 -3.24 5.39 -0.15
N GLN A 55 -4.50 5.08 -0.48
CA GLN A 55 -5.64 5.52 0.34
C GLN A 55 -5.82 4.58 1.52
N TYR A 56 -5.94 5.15 2.72
CA TYR A 56 -6.28 4.43 3.94
C TYR A 56 -7.52 5.04 4.58
N SER A 57 -8.39 4.19 5.10
CA SER A 57 -9.59 4.61 5.82
C SER A 57 -9.99 3.55 6.84
N GLU A 58 -10.48 3.99 7.99
CA GLU A 58 -10.97 3.14 9.06
C GLU A 58 -12.22 3.73 9.69
N ASP A 59 -12.94 2.89 10.43
CA ASP A 59 -14.08 3.33 11.23
C ASP A 59 -13.52 4.09 12.46
N LEU A 60 -14.11 5.24 12.79
CA LEU A 60 -13.73 6.04 13.95
C LEU A 60 -14.19 5.33 15.22
N THR A 61 -13.23 4.98 16.08
CA THR A 61 -13.50 4.35 17.37
C THR A 61 -13.26 5.32 18.53
N PRO A 62 -13.86 5.09 19.72
CA PRO A 62 -13.61 5.91 20.91
C PRO A 62 -12.13 5.96 21.34
N GLU A 63 -11.36 4.91 21.03
CA GLU A 63 -9.93 4.76 21.37
C GLU A 63 -9.02 5.41 20.32
N PHE A 64 -9.57 6.18 19.38
CA PHE A 64 -8.80 6.82 18.33
C PHE A 64 -7.70 7.72 18.91
N THR A 65 -6.47 7.54 18.42
CA THR A 65 -5.35 8.46 18.60
C THR A 65 -4.71 8.72 17.24
N LEU A 66 -4.21 9.96 17.05
CA LEU A 66 -3.54 10.32 15.80
C LEU A 66 -2.27 9.49 15.58
N GLU A 67 -1.53 9.17 16.65
CA GLU A 67 -0.35 8.31 16.59
C GLU A 67 -0.72 6.89 16.16
N GLY A 68 -1.75 6.29 16.76
CA GLY A 68 -2.22 4.96 16.41
C GLY A 68 -2.72 4.89 14.96
N TYR A 69 -3.46 5.91 14.52
CA TYR A 69 -3.88 6.03 13.13
C TYR A 69 -2.68 6.12 12.17
N ASN A 70 -1.69 6.96 12.48
CA ASN A 70 -0.49 7.12 11.66
C ASN A 70 0.29 5.81 11.53
N GLN A 71 0.42 5.05 12.63
CA GLN A 71 1.08 3.76 12.62
C GLN A 71 0.34 2.76 11.71
N ARG A 72 -0.97 2.59 11.90
CA ARG A 72 -1.80 1.67 11.09
C ARG A 72 -1.80 2.04 9.61
N ALA A 73 -1.97 3.32 9.28
CA ALA A 73 -1.96 3.80 7.91
C ALA A 73 -0.60 3.55 7.23
N LYS A 74 0.51 3.79 7.95
CA LYS A 74 1.86 3.53 7.47
C LYS A 74 2.10 2.03 7.24
N GLU A 75 1.76 1.19 8.21
CA GLU A 75 1.88 -0.27 8.10
C GLU A 75 1.06 -0.83 6.93
N TYR A 76 -0.18 -0.35 6.78
CA TYR A 76 -1.02 -0.70 5.64
C TYR A 76 -0.35 -0.35 4.31
N ALA A 77 0.16 0.87 4.16
CA ALA A 77 0.83 1.31 2.94
C ALA A 77 2.12 0.51 2.67
N GLN A 78 2.91 0.22 3.70
CA GLN A 78 4.10 -0.63 3.59
C GLN A 78 3.74 -2.03 3.09
N ASN A 79 2.70 -2.64 3.64
CA ASN A 79 2.23 -3.96 3.23
C ASN A 79 1.72 -3.98 1.79
N VAL A 80 0.99 -2.94 1.36
CA VAL A 80 0.54 -2.80 -0.04
C VAL A 80 1.74 -2.69 -0.98
N ILE A 81 2.72 -1.83 -0.67
CA ILE A 81 3.92 -1.65 -1.50
C ILE A 81 4.76 -2.94 -1.55
N ALA A 82 4.93 -3.64 -0.42
CA ALA A 82 5.65 -4.91 -0.38
C ALA A 82 5.01 -5.96 -1.32
N LYS A 83 3.68 -6.08 -1.31
CA LYS A 83 2.95 -7.00 -2.21
C LYS A 83 3.10 -6.62 -3.68
N ILE A 84 3.12 -5.32 -4.00
CA ILE A 84 3.35 -4.84 -5.37
C ILE A 84 4.77 -5.19 -5.84
N ILE A 85 5.77 -4.95 -5.00
CA ILE A 85 7.17 -5.30 -5.30
C ILE A 85 7.31 -6.81 -5.52
N GLU A 86 6.73 -7.62 -4.63
CA GLU A 86 6.75 -9.08 -4.76
C GLU A 86 6.11 -9.55 -6.08
N ALA A 87 4.94 -9.00 -6.42
CA ALA A 87 4.25 -9.33 -7.67
C ALA A 87 5.04 -8.91 -8.91
N ALA A 88 5.70 -7.75 -8.88
CA ALA A 88 6.55 -7.28 -9.98
C ALA A 88 7.80 -8.13 -10.16
N GLN A 89 8.42 -8.57 -9.05
CA GLN A 89 9.57 -9.48 -9.08
C GLN A 89 9.20 -10.85 -9.67
N LYS A 90 8.05 -11.42 -9.28
CA LYS A 90 7.54 -12.68 -9.85
C LYS A 90 7.33 -12.58 -11.36
N GLN A 91 6.63 -11.54 -11.83
CA GLN A 91 6.44 -11.30 -13.26
C GLN A 91 7.77 -11.16 -14.02
N THR A 92 8.73 -10.41 -13.45
CA THR A 92 10.06 -10.24 -14.05
C THR A 92 10.82 -11.57 -14.15
N ALA A 93 10.72 -12.42 -13.13
CA ALA A 93 11.36 -13.74 -13.14
C ALA A 93 10.75 -14.65 -14.22
N GLU A 94 9.42 -14.68 -14.35
CA GLU A 94 8.72 -15.44 -15.38
C GLU A 94 9.12 -14.99 -16.80
N LEU A 95 9.19 -13.68 -17.03
CA LEU A 95 9.68 -13.09 -18.29
C LEU A 95 11.11 -13.50 -18.61
N LYS A 96 12.01 -13.52 -17.61
CA LYS A 96 13.40 -13.97 -17.79
C LYS A 96 13.48 -15.44 -18.17
N VAL A 97 12.69 -16.30 -17.52
CA VAL A 97 12.64 -17.75 -17.83
C VAL A 97 12.12 -17.97 -19.25
N ALA A 98 11.05 -17.28 -19.64
CA ALA A 98 10.50 -17.36 -20.99
C ALA A 98 11.54 -16.94 -22.06
N PHE A 99 12.24 -15.81 -21.84
CA PHE A 99 13.27 -15.33 -22.76
C PHE A 99 14.43 -16.33 -22.89
N HIS A 100 14.90 -16.89 -21.77
CA HIS A 100 15.97 -17.91 -21.78
C HIS A 100 15.52 -19.18 -22.52
N SER A 101 14.31 -19.68 -22.25
CA SER A 101 13.77 -20.86 -22.94
C SER A 101 13.60 -20.64 -24.45
N SER A 102 13.23 -19.42 -24.87
CA SER A 102 13.11 -19.08 -26.28
C SER A 102 14.45 -19.08 -27.01
N GLN A 103 15.55 -18.64 -26.37
CA GLN A 103 16.88 -18.63 -27.00
C GLN A 103 17.48 -20.05 -27.15
N PHE A 104 17.20 -20.96 -26.22
CA PHE A 104 17.64 -22.35 -26.33
C PHE A 104 16.78 -23.18 -27.31
N GLY A 105 15.54 -22.75 -27.60
CA GLY A 105 14.65 -23.43 -28.55
C GLY A 105 14.94 -23.15 -30.04
N ILE A 106 15.77 -22.16 -30.39
CA ILE A 106 16.15 -21.85 -31.79
C ILE A 106 17.46 -22.57 -32.19
N MET A 107 17.99 -23.46 -31.34
CA MET A 107 19.24 -24.18 -31.59
C MET A 107 19.06 -25.67 -31.94
N ASN A 108 17.85 -26.14 -32.28
CA ASN A 108 17.61 -27.48 -32.81
C ASN A 108 16.91 -27.44 -34.16
#